data_AF-A0A2H0H636-F1
#
_entry.id   AF-A0A2H0H636-F1
#
_cell.length_a   1.000
_cell.length_b   1.000
_cell.length_c   1.000
_cell.angle_alpha   90.00
_cell.angle_beta   90.00
_cell.angle_gamma   90.00
#
_symmetry.space_group_name_H-M   'P 1'
#
loop_
_entity.id
_entity.type
_entity.pdbx_description
1 polymer ?
#
loop_
_entity_poly.entity_id
_entity_poly.type
_entity_poly.pdbx_seq_one_letter_code
_entity_poly.pdbx_strand_id
1 'polypeptide(L)'
;MEPFRHYIPYYVGLGDHEAVEHVFDDGSKYGLAVDKFPFAYVSAEAIFASHFVQPENGPQSEDETEYDPHLEAVDFPSYKENVYSYIYDNLAMIVLNSNYWYTPSAKAVSMIGGNPSGYIMDNQIKWLSTTINQFEQDRNIDHIVVTVNTPVFPTGNKSNSGMWYGGNNAVRPMVAADKVSKGIIERRDELLDLLVNRSSKTKIILSTDEHGYSRLAIHPDLALYPEGYRGKKIKLNRSLVQVTCGLSGQVSERLMDFPWSGFIEKTSSQPAVVFIQVTGKQVLLRAINPRTQEEIEEFNIR
;
A
#
# COMPACT_ATOMS: atom_id res chain seq x y z
N MET A 1 12.97 -14.54 12.16
CA MET A 1 12.48 -13.30 12.81
C MET A 1 12.98 -13.19 14.24
N GLU A 2 12.77 -14.21 15.08
CA GLU A 2 13.11 -14.20 16.52
C GLU A 2 14.54 -13.74 16.86
N PRO A 3 15.61 -14.12 16.13
CA PRO A 3 16.96 -13.62 16.41
C PRO A 3 17.16 -12.11 16.29
N PHE A 4 16.27 -11.39 15.58
CA PHE A 4 16.33 -9.93 15.42
C PHE A 4 15.31 -9.22 16.31
N ARG A 5 14.08 -9.75 16.38
CA ARG A 5 12.93 -9.10 17.02
C ARG A 5 13.07 -8.91 18.54
N HIS A 6 13.96 -9.65 19.20
CA HIS A 6 14.23 -9.46 20.63
C HIS A 6 15.25 -8.34 20.94
N TYR A 7 15.97 -7.83 19.92
CA TYR A 7 16.95 -6.76 20.09
C TYR A 7 16.51 -5.42 19.50
N ILE A 8 15.66 -5.43 18.48
CA ILE A 8 15.18 -4.22 17.80
C ILE A 8 13.66 -4.29 17.59
N PRO A 9 12.95 -3.15 17.66
CA PRO A 9 11.53 -3.09 17.30
C PRO A 9 11.32 -3.63 15.88
N TYR A 10 10.26 -4.42 15.70
CA TYR A 10 9.93 -5.04 14.43
C TYR A 10 8.51 -4.67 14.03
N TYR A 11 8.39 -3.71 13.12
CA TYR A 11 7.13 -3.22 12.58
C TYR A 11 6.76 -4.01 11.33
N VAL A 12 5.57 -4.60 11.30
CA VAL A 12 5.04 -5.38 10.18
C VAL A 12 3.80 -4.73 9.58
N GLY A 13 3.67 -4.81 8.26
CA GLY A 13 2.43 -4.50 7.55
C GLY A 13 1.73 -5.78 7.11
N LEU A 14 0.44 -5.66 6.81
CA LEU A 14 -0.39 -6.74 6.26
C LEU A 14 -0.37 -6.67 4.74
N GLY A 15 -0.10 -7.80 4.08
CA GLY A 15 -0.17 -7.97 2.63
C GLY A 15 -1.21 -8.99 2.19
N ASP A 16 -1.25 -9.27 0.89
CA ASP A 16 -2.17 -10.23 0.28
C ASP A 16 -1.90 -11.68 0.69
N HIS A 17 -0.66 -12.00 1.09
CA HIS A 17 -0.31 -13.32 1.62
C HIS A 17 -0.68 -13.53 3.09
N GLU A 18 -1.08 -12.47 3.81
CA GLU A 18 -1.67 -12.56 5.14
C GLU A 18 -3.20 -12.76 5.09
N ALA A 19 -3.80 -12.72 3.90
CA ALA A 19 -5.23 -12.91 3.72
C ALA A 19 -5.68 -14.30 4.21
N VAL A 20 -6.82 -14.32 4.90
CA VAL A 20 -7.49 -15.53 5.35
C VAL A 20 -8.91 -15.47 4.83
N GLU A 21 -9.31 -16.45 4.02
CA GLU A 21 -10.50 -16.32 3.18
C GLU A 21 -11.50 -17.47 3.41
N HIS A 22 -12.78 -17.18 3.24
CA HIS A 22 -13.77 -18.20 2.87
C HIS A 22 -13.77 -18.33 1.34
N VAL A 23 -13.60 -19.55 0.85
CA VAL A 23 -13.64 -19.85 -0.58
C VAL A 23 -14.87 -20.68 -0.89
N PHE A 24 -15.71 -20.18 -1.78
CA PHE A 24 -16.93 -20.82 -2.25
C PHE A 24 -16.71 -21.37 -3.66
N ASP A 25 -17.09 -22.63 -3.87
CA ASP A 25 -17.02 -23.24 -5.20
C ASP A 25 -18.10 -22.65 -6.12
N ASP A 26 -17.66 -22.01 -7.20
CA ASP A 26 -18.50 -21.47 -8.28
C ASP A 26 -18.25 -22.19 -9.62
N GLY A 27 -17.52 -23.32 -9.59
CA GLY A 27 -17.08 -24.06 -10.77
C GLY A 27 -15.87 -23.45 -11.49
N SER A 28 -15.33 -22.31 -11.04
CA SER A 28 -14.06 -21.78 -11.53
C SER A 28 -12.87 -22.46 -10.88
N LYS A 29 -11.66 -22.26 -11.43
CA LYS A 29 -10.43 -22.88 -10.90
C LYS A 29 -10.14 -22.49 -9.44
N TYR A 30 -10.53 -21.29 -9.02
CA TYR A 30 -10.14 -20.71 -7.74
C TYR A 30 -11.33 -20.42 -6.81
N GLY A 31 -12.57 -20.59 -7.29
CA GLY A 31 -13.76 -20.23 -6.53
C GLY A 31 -13.95 -18.71 -6.38
N LEU A 32 -14.95 -18.35 -5.58
CA LEU A 32 -15.21 -17.00 -5.10
C LEU A 32 -14.67 -16.89 -3.68
N ALA A 33 -13.70 -16.00 -3.47
CA ALA A 33 -13.05 -15.81 -2.18
C ALA A 33 -13.39 -14.45 -1.58
N VAL A 34 -13.72 -14.43 -0.29
CA VAL A 34 -13.91 -13.22 0.51
C VAL A 34 -13.14 -13.35 1.81
N ASP A 35 -12.76 -12.23 2.40
CA ASP A 35 -12.19 -12.19 3.74
C ASP A 35 -13.04 -12.96 4.75
N LYS A 36 -12.36 -13.65 5.66
CA LYS A 36 -13.00 -14.59 6.56
C LYS A 36 -13.73 -13.84 7.67
N PHE A 37 -15.01 -14.15 7.82
CA PHE A 37 -15.87 -13.61 8.87
C PHE A 37 -16.31 -14.72 9.85
N PRO A 38 -16.69 -14.39 11.10
CA PRO A 38 -16.89 -13.04 11.68
C PRO A 38 -15.62 -12.19 11.84
N PHE A 39 -15.67 -10.92 11.41
CA PHE A 39 -14.50 -10.05 11.28
C PHE A 39 -13.78 -9.74 12.60
N ALA A 40 -14.50 -9.75 13.73
CA ALA A 40 -13.92 -9.48 15.03
C ALA A 40 -12.87 -10.51 15.49
N TYR A 41 -12.85 -11.73 14.93
CA TYR A 41 -12.03 -12.83 15.47
C TYR A 41 -11.28 -13.68 14.45
N VAL A 42 -11.77 -13.77 13.21
CA VAL A 42 -11.21 -14.72 12.23
C VAL A 42 -10.85 -14.11 10.88
N SER A 43 -10.97 -12.79 10.72
CA SER A 43 -10.45 -12.10 9.53
C SER A 43 -8.93 -12.13 9.52
N ALA A 44 -8.37 -11.80 8.35
CA ALA A 44 -6.93 -11.61 8.20
C ALA A 44 -6.38 -10.63 9.25
N GLU A 45 -7.05 -9.50 9.45
CA GLU A 45 -6.66 -8.44 10.39
C GLU A 45 -6.73 -8.90 11.85
N ALA A 46 -7.79 -9.60 12.24
CA ALA A 46 -7.95 -10.09 13.61
C ALA A 46 -6.88 -11.14 13.96
N ILE A 47 -6.61 -12.06 13.04
CA ILE A 47 -5.56 -13.06 13.21
C ILE A 47 -4.17 -12.40 13.19
N PHE A 48 -3.96 -11.40 12.35
CA PHE A 48 -2.70 -10.66 12.29
C PHE A 48 -2.41 -9.95 13.63
N ALA A 49 -3.38 -9.20 14.16
CA ALA A 49 -3.29 -8.53 15.45
C ALA A 49 -3.09 -9.51 16.62
N SER A 50 -3.60 -10.74 16.53
CA SER A 50 -3.35 -11.74 17.59
C SER A 50 -1.91 -12.28 17.63
N HIS A 51 -1.11 -12.06 16.59
CA HIS A 51 0.28 -12.55 16.48
C HIS A 51 1.33 -11.44 16.51
N PHE A 52 0.95 -10.22 16.15
CA PHE A 52 1.83 -9.07 16.11
C PHE A 52 1.28 -7.94 16.97
N VAL A 53 2.14 -7.45 17.87
CA VAL A 53 1.84 -6.24 18.65
C VAL A 53 2.42 -5.04 17.93
N GLN A 54 1.56 -4.11 17.51
CA GLN A 54 1.91 -2.87 16.80
C GLN A 54 1.20 -1.66 17.42
N PRO A 55 1.57 -0.41 17.07
CA PRO A 55 0.82 0.73 17.56
C PRO A 55 -0.66 0.69 17.14
N GLU A 56 -1.55 1.11 18.04
CA GLU A 56 -3.00 1.18 17.82
C GLU A 56 -3.49 2.60 17.44
N ASN A 57 -2.59 3.45 16.94
CA ASN A 57 -2.89 4.85 16.61
C ASN A 57 -3.49 5.06 15.21
N GLY A 58 -3.92 3.98 14.56
CA GLY A 58 -4.68 3.97 13.31
C GLY A 58 -6.15 4.39 13.45
N PRO A 59 -6.92 4.33 12.35
CA PRO A 59 -8.37 4.34 12.42
C PRO A 59 -8.89 3.07 13.13
N GLN A 60 -10.18 3.01 13.49
CA GLN A 60 -10.75 1.83 14.16
C GLN A 60 -11.14 0.72 13.16
N SER A 61 -11.96 1.05 12.17
CA SER A 61 -12.47 0.18 11.09
C SER A 61 -13.13 1.06 10.01
N GLU A 62 -13.81 0.46 9.03
CA GLU A 62 -14.73 1.15 8.10
C GLU A 62 -16.21 1.12 8.57
N ASP A 63 -16.47 0.69 9.82
CA ASP A 63 -17.78 0.87 10.45
C ASP A 63 -18.07 2.38 10.64
N GLU A 64 -19.34 2.75 10.80
CA GLU A 64 -19.86 4.12 10.89
C GLU A 64 -19.63 5.00 9.63
N THR A 65 -19.21 4.39 8.52
CA THR A 65 -19.09 5.08 7.22
C THR A 65 -20.45 5.21 6.52
N GLU A 66 -20.51 6.01 5.45
CA GLU A 66 -21.74 6.12 4.64
C GLU A 66 -22.16 4.80 3.97
N TYR A 67 -21.23 3.83 3.91
CA TYR A 67 -21.44 2.51 3.32
C TYR A 67 -21.71 1.43 4.36
N ASP A 68 -21.59 1.73 5.66
CA ASP A 68 -21.85 0.77 6.74
C ASP A 68 -23.33 0.31 6.71
N PRO A 69 -23.60 -0.98 6.44
CA PRO A 69 -24.97 -1.46 6.31
C PRO A 69 -25.70 -1.58 7.65
N HIS A 70 -24.99 -1.77 8.77
CA HIS A 70 -25.61 -1.91 10.09
C HIS A 70 -24.80 -1.19 11.18
N LEU A 71 -25.24 0.04 11.52
CA LEU A 71 -24.61 0.90 12.54
C LEU A 71 -24.50 0.28 13.97
N GLU A 72 -25.18 -0.83 14.25
CA GLU A 72 -25.13 -1.51 15.54
C GLU A 72 -24.32 -2.83 15.51
N ALA A 73 -23.79 -3.22 14.34
CA ALA A 73 -23.00 -4.43 14.15
C ALA A 73 -21.53 -4.10 13.83
N VAL A 74 -20.69 -5.14 13.82
CA VAL A 74 -19.33 -5.07 13.29
C VAL A 74 -19.37 -5.65 11.89
N ASP A 75 -19.39 -4.77 10.89
CA ASP A 75 -19.49 -5.12 9.47
C ASP A 75 -18.13 -5.08 8.76
N PHE A 76 -17.10 -4.54 9.43
CA PHE A 76 -15.74 -4.52 8.91
C PHE A 76 -14.68 -4.99 9.91
N PRO A 77 -13.54 -5.54 9.43
CA PRO A 77 -12.39 -5.83 10.29
C PRO A 77 -11.81 -4.60 10.99
N SER A 78 -11.16 -4.80 12.12
CA SER A 78 -10.45 -3.70 12.78
C SER A 78 -9.14 -3.36 12.06
N TYR A 79 -8.80 -2.08 12.03
CA TYR A 79 -7.50 -1.57 11.59
C TYR A 79 -6.42 -1.63 12.68
N LYS A 80 -6.78 -1.98 13.92
CA LYS A 80 -5.83 -2.09 15.03
C LYS A 80 -4.66 -2.98 14.65
N GLU A 81 -3.47 -2.44 14.89
CA GLU A 81 -2.19 -3.11 14.69
C GLU A 81 -1.85 -3.49 13.23
N ASN A 82 -2.68 -3.13 12.26
CA ASN A 82 -2.43 -3.32 10.81
C ASN A 82 -2.45 -2.02 9.98
N VAL A 83 -2.95 -0.93 10.55
CA VAL A 83 -2.74 0.45 10.06
C VAL A 83 -2.28 1.30 11.22
N TYR A 84 -1.11 1.92 11.10
CA TYR A 84 -0.52 2.66 12.21
C TYR A 84 0.61 3.58 11.74
N SER A 85 1.09 4.41 12.66
CA SER A 85 2.32 5.20 12.45
C SER A 85 3.24 5.12 13.66
N TYR A 86 4.53 5.31 13.43
CA TYR A 86 5.53 5.43 14.50
C TYR A 86 6.61 6.42 14.09
N ILE A 87 7.34 6.93 15.09
CA ILE A 87 8.43 7.87 14.89
C ILE A 87 9.72 7.20 15.36
N TYR A 88 10.77 7.33 14.57
CA TYR A 88 12.12 6.98 14.94
C TYR A 88 13.03 8.19 14.69
N ASP A 89 13.42 8.88 15.76
CA ASP A 89 14.11 10.17 15.69
C ASP A 89 13.34 11.19 14.83
N ASN A 90 13.94 11.74 13.77
CA ASN A 90 13.30 12.72 12.88
C ASN A 90 12.57 12.10 11.67
N LEU A 91 12.39 10.78 11.67
CA LEU A 91 11.69 10.01 10.63
C LEU A 91 10.35 9.49 11.16
N ALA A 92 9.26 9.90 10.50
CA ALA A 92 7.95 9.31 10.69
C ALA A 92 7.70 8.19 9.67
N MET A 93 7.22 7.06 10.16
CA MET A 93 6.86 5.88 9.38
C MET A 93 5.35 5.69 9.45
N ILE A 94 4.69 5.49 8.32
CA ILE A 94 3.25 5.22 8.23
C ILE A 94 3.07 3.87 7.54
N VAL A 95 2.28 2.99 8.16
CA VAL A 95 1.96 1.66 7.64
C VAL A 95 0.48 1.63 7.25
N LEU A 96 0.22 1.38 5.96
CA LEU A 96 -1.12 1.25 5.39
C LEU A 96 -1.43 -0.21 5.07
N ASN A 97 -2.72 -0.53 5.07
CA ASN A 97 -3.23 -1.85 4.69
C ASN A 97 -3.96 -1.73 3.34
N SER A 98 -3.29 -2.16 2.27
CA SER A 98 -3.83 -2.23 0.90
C SER A 98 -4.58 -3.51 0.59
N ASN A 99 -4.66 -4.43 1.54
CA ASN A 99 -5.32 -5.72 1.44
C ASN A 99 -6.33 -5.90 2.58
N TYR A 100 -6.94 -4.78 3.00
CA TYR A 100 -7.97 -4.74 4.03
C TYR A 100 -9.30 -5.27 3.50
N TRP A 101 -10.03 -6.09 4.27
CA TRP A 101 -11.36 -6.62 3.90
C TRP A 101 -11.36 -7.24 2.48
N TYR A 102 -10.37 -8.09 2.26
CA TYR A 102 -9.88 -8.44 0.94
C TYR A 102 -10.80 -9.39 0.15
N THR A 103 -10.99 -9.07 -1.13
CA THR A 103 -11.53 -9.98 -2.15
C THR A 103 -10.52 -10.06 -3.30
N PRO A 104 -9.81 -11.20 -3.48
CA PRO A 104 -8.70 -11.31 -4.44
C PRO A 104 -9.07 -11.01 -5.89
N SER A 105 -10.26 -11.44 -6.30
CA SER A 105 -10.74 -11.24 -7.65
C SER A 105 -11.50 -9.91 -7.72
N ALA A 106 -10.88 -8.90 -8.35
CA ALA A 106 -11.55 -7.63 -8.61
C ALA A 106 -12.86 -7.78 -9.43
N LYS A 107 -12.99 -8.85 -10.22
CA LYS A 107 -14.25 -9.20 -10.91
C LYS A 107 -15.30 -9.74 -9.94
N ALA A 108 -14.87 -10.53 -8.95
CA ALA A 108 -15.75 -11.09 -7.94
C ALA A 108 -16.26 -10.04 -6.96
N VAL A 109 -15.52 -8.94 -6.72
CA VAL A 109 -15.97 -7.84 -5.84
C VAL A 109 -17.40 -7.40 -6.16
N SER A 110 -17.75 -7.25 -7.45
CA SER A 110 -19.11 -6.85 -7.83
C SER A 110 -20.20 -7.92 -7.65
N MET A 111 -19.80 -9.16 -7.33
CA MET A 111 -20.69 -10.31 -7.15
C MET A 111 -20.89 -10.65 -5.68
N ILE A 112 -19.83 -10.55 -4.87
CA ILE A 112 -19.79 -11.04 -3.49
C ILE A 112 -19.36 -9.98 -2.48
N GLY A 113 -19.09 -8.75 -2.92
CA GLY A 113 -18.61 -7.66 -2.06
C GLY A 113 -17.13 -7.74 -1.75
N GLY A 114 -16.70 -6.87 -0.85
CA GLY A 114 -15.32 -6.77 -0.37
C GLY A 114 -14.52 -5.67 -1.06
N ASN A 115 -13.22 -5.68 -0.79
CA ASN A 115 -12.26 -4.67 -1.23
C ASN A 115 -11.21 -5.29 -2.18
N PRO A 116 -11.00 -4.73 -3.39
CA PRO A 116 -9.92 -5.20 -4.27
C PRO A 116 -8.53 -4.82 -3.75
N SER A 117 -7.52 -5.61 -4.11
CA SER A 117 -6.10 -5.33 -3.82
C SER A 117 -5.69 -3.90 -4.18
N GLY A 118 -4.92 -3.23 -3.33
CA GLY A 118 -4.42 -1.88 -3.58
C GLY A 118 -5.39 -0.76 -3.24
N TYR A 119 -6.67 -1.04 -2.96
CA TYR A 119 -7.62 0.03 -2.63
C TYR A 119 -7.57 0.36 -1.14
N ILE A 120 -7.26 1.63 -0.84
CA ILE A 120 -7.24 2.17 0.52
C ILE A 120 -8.64 2.72 0.83
N MET A 121 -9.31 2.20 1.84
CA MET A 121 -10.69 2.59 2.18
C MET A 121 -10.78 3.99 2.82
N ASP A 122 -11.99 4.47 3.08
CA ASP A 122 -12.29 5.87 3.38
C ASP A 122 -11.79 6.33 4.75
N ASN A 123 -12.04 5.57 5.80
CA ASN A 123 -11.53 5.90 7.13
C ASN A 123 -10.00 5.83 7.16
N GLN A 124 -9.40 4.90 6.41
CA GLN A 124 -7.94 4.84 6.25
C GLN A 124 -7.36 6.09 5.57
N ILE A 125 -7.95 6.58 4.47
CA ILE A 125 -7.53 7.84 3.81
C ILE A 125 -7.74 9.06 4.72
N LYS A 126 -8.88 9.12 5.43
CA LYS A 126 -9.18 10.22 6.35
C LYS A 126 -8.18 10.28 7.51
N TRP A 127 -7.86 9.12 8.08
CA TRP A 127 -6.81 9.01 9.09
C TRP A 127 -5.45 9.43 8.52
N LEU A 128 -5.06 8.93 7.35
CA LEU A 128 -3.80 9.28 6.70
C LEU A 128 -3.68 10.80 6.49
N SER A 129 -4.74 11.46 6.02
CA SER A 129 -4.76 12.91 5.87
C SER A 129 -4.50 13.65 7.18
N THR A 130 -5.03 13.14 8.29
CA THR A 130 -4.85 13.73 9.62
C THR A 130 -3.41 13.52 10.11
N THR A 131 -2.90 12.30 9.99
CA THR A 131 -1.54 11.91 10.37
C THR A 131 -0.47 12.66 9.58
N ILE A 132 -0.65 12.77 8.26
CA ILE A 132 0.26 13.56 7.39
C ILE A 132 0.27 15.03 7.82
N ASN A 133 -0.89 15.63 8.06
CA ASN A 133 -0.95 17.02 8.50
C ASN A 133 -0.29 17.24 9.87
N GLN A 134 -0.43 16.30 10.80
CA GLN A 134 0.27 16.32 12.09
C GLN A 134 1.79 16.29 11.90
N PHE A 135 2.31 15.35 11.11
CA PHE A 135 3.75 15.24 10.85
C PHE A 135 4.30 16.43 10.04
N GLU A 136 3.52 16.99 9.12
CA GLU A 136 3.90 18.19 8.38
C GLU A 136 4.10 19.39 9.34
N GLN A 137 3.27 19.52 10.36
CA GLN A 137 3.36 20.60 11.36
C GLN A 137 4.42 20.36 12.45
N ASP A 138 4.79 19.10 12.70
CA ASP A 138 5.78 18.76 13.72
C ASP A 138 7.21 19.13 13.31
N ARG A 139 7.83 20.08 14.01
CA ARG A 139 9.19 20.57 13.71
C ARG A 139 10.30 19.55 13.98
N ASN A 140 10.02 18.49 14.72
CA ASN A 140 10.97 17.41 14.99
C ASN A 140 10.97 16.35 13.89
N ILE A 141 9.94 16.33 13.04
CA ILE A 141 9.85 15.42 11.89
C ILE A 141 10.34 16.13 10.65
N ASP A 142 11.31 15.51 9.98
CA ASP A 142 11.89 15.99 8.74
C ASP A 142 11.45 15.15 7.55
N HIS A 143 11.22 13.86 7.78
CA HIS A 143 10.99 12.87 6.74
C HIS A 143 9.77 12.02 7.09
N ILE A 144 8.95 11.74 6.09
CA ILE A 144 7.84 10.80 6.18
C ILE A 144 8.07 9.70 5.12
N VAL A 145 7.95 8.46 5.56
CA VAL A 145 7.95 7.27 4.69
C VAL A 145 6.63 6.54 4.89
N VAL A 146 5.98 6.20 3.78
CA VAL A 146 4.71 5.47 3.78
C VAL A 146 4.95 4.09 3.23
N THR A 147 4.53 3.05 3.95
CA THR A 147 4.63 1.65 3.52
C THR A 147 3.24 1.12 3.18
N VAL A 148 3.13 0.44 2.05
CA VAL A 148 1.89 -0.15 1.56
C VAL A 148 2.25 -1.42 0.79
N ASN A 149 1.62 -2.57 1.06
CA ASN A 149 2.04 -3.83 0.41
C ASN A 149 1.97 -3.72 -1.13
N THR A 150 0.81 -3.32 -1.63
CA THR A 150 0.52 -3.22 -3.05
C THR A 150 1.09 -1.92 -3.65
N PRO A 151 1.86 -1.97 -4.75
CA PRO A 151 2.47 -0.78 -5.35
C PRO A 151 1.41 0.21 -5.89
N VAL A 152 1.66 1.50 -5.63
CA VAL A 152 0.87 2.62 -6.18
C VAL A 152 1.04 2.69 -7.70
N PHE A 153 2.26 2.49 -8.17
CA PHE A 153 2.61 2.29 -9.58
C PHE A 153 3.31 0.94 -9.75
N PRO A 154 2.62 -0.10 -10.23
CA PRO A 154 3.23 -1.36 -10.61
C PRO A 154 4.40 -1.17 -11.57
N THR A 155 5.45 -1.97 -11.42
CA THR A 155 6.64 -1.94 -12.30
C THR A 155 6.92 -3.29 -12.96
N GLY A 156 6.33 -4.36 -12.43
CA GLY A 156 6.51 -5.73 -12.90
C GLY A 156 5.22 -6.35 -13.44
N ASN A 157 4.89 -7.54 -12.95
CA ASN A 157 3.81 -8.39 -13.46
C ASN A 157 2.40 -7.98 -12.98
N LYS A 158 2.26 -6.93 -12.16
CA LYS A 158 0.99 -6.50 -11.57
C LYS A 158 0.20 -5.53 -12.49
N SER A 159 0.25 -5.75 -13.81
CA SER A 159 -0.42 -4.84 -14.77
C SER A 159 -1.94 -4.79 -14.63
N ASN A 160 -2.54 -5.86 -14.13
CA ASN A 160 -3.97 -6.02 -13.91
C ASN A 160 -4.35 -6.02 -12.41
N SER A 161 -3.46 -5.52 -11.56
CA SER A 161 -3.67 -5.32 -10.12
C SER A 161 -2.94 -4.05 -9.70
N GLY A 162 -2.51 -3.94 -8.44
CA GLY A 162 -1.93 -2.69 -7.96
C GLY A 162 -3.01 -1.62 -7.78
N MET A 163 -2.58 -0.36 -7.73
CA MET A 163 -3.52 0.76 -7.92
C MET A 163 -3.74 1.10 -9.41
N TRP A 164 -3.64 0.11 -10.31
CA TRP A 164 -3.69 0.34 -11.76
C TRP A 164 -4.80 -0.42 -12.50
N TYR A 165 -4.89 -1.75 -12.33
CA TYR A 165 -5.91 -2.59 -13.00
C TYR A 165 -6.05 -2.32 -14.51
N GLY A 166 -4.94 -2.21 -15.24
CA GLY A 166 -4.94 -1.91 -16.67
C GLY A 166 -5.52 -0.54 -17.02
N GLY A 167 -5.51 0.40 -16.08
CA GLY A 167 -6.13 1.72 -16.24
C GLY A 167 -7.66 1.73 -15.99
N ASN A 168 -8.23 0.64 -15.46
CA ASN A 168 -9.66 0.52 -15.26
C ASN A 168 -10.13 1.15 -13.93
N ASN A 169 -10.57 2.41 -13.99
CA ASN A 169 -11.15 3.10 -12.82
C ASN A 169 -12.55 2.60 -12.41
N ALA A 170 -13.14 1.61 -13.09
CA ALA A 170 -14.37 0.98 -12.60
C ALA A 170 -14.11 0.06 -11.39
N VAL A 171 -12.88 -0.43 -11.22
CA VAL A 171 -12.49 -1.28 -10.07
C VAL A 171 -12.59 -0.47 -8.77
N ARG A 172 -13.37 -1.00 -7.82
CA ARG A 172 -13.70 -0.36 -6.54
C ARG A 172 -14.35 -1.38 -5.59
N PRO A 173 -14.30 -1.14 -4.28
CA PRO A 173 -15.05 -1.92 -3.31
C PRO A 173 -16.55 -1.93 -3.58
N MET A 174 -17.20 -2.99 -3.10
CA MET A 174 -18.65 -3.10 -3.05
C MET A 174 -19.08 -3.50 -1.64
N VAL A 175 -19.92 -2.68 -1.03
CA VAL A 175 -20.46 -2.86 0.32
C VAL A 175 -21.96 -2.99 0.21
N ALA A 176 -22.53 -4.08 0.74
CA ALA A 176 -23.97 -4.33 0.70
C ALA A 176 -24.63 -4.11 -0.70
N ALA A 177 -23.94 -4.56 -1.76
CA ALA A 177 -24.30 -4.37 -3.18
C ALA A 177 -24.16 -2.95 -3.74
N ASP A 178 -23.79 -1.97 -2.91
CA ASP A 178 -23.49 -0.61 -3.34
C ASP A 178 -22.00 -0.44 -3.66
N LYS A 179 -21.74 0.27 -4.76
CA LYS A 179 -20.38 0.62 -5.15
C LYS A 179 -19.95 1.85 -4.38
N VAL A 180 -18.75 1.81 -3.81
CA VAL A 180 -18.16 3.03 -3.26
C VAL A 180 -17.95 4.07 -4.36
N SER A 181 -17.99 5.36 -3.99
CA SER A 181 -18.03 6.47 -4.93
C SER A 181 -16.81 6.52 -5.86
N LYS A 182 -15.62 6.27 -5.32
CA LYS A 182 -14.34 6.41 -6.04
C LYS A 182 -13.81 5.08 -6.54
N GLY A 183 -13.34 5.09 -7.79
CA GLY A 183 -12.55 4.01 -8.37
C GLY A 183 -11.11 3.96 -7.88
N ILE A 184 -10.39 2.90 -8.25
CA ILE A 184 -8.99 2.69 -7.84
C ILE A 184 -8.04 3.81 -8.30
N ILE A 185 -8.24 4.39 -9.49
CA ILE A 185 -7.42 5.51 -9.97
C ILE A 185 -7.75 6.78 -9.19
N GLU A 186 -9.03 7.04 -8.92
CA GLU A 186 -9.43 8.18 -8.08
C GLU A 186 -8.89 8.05 -6.65
N ARG A 187 -8.87 6.83 -6.09
CA ARG A 187 -8.28 6.57 -4.78
C ARG A 187 -6.76 6.78 -4.79
N ARG A 188 -6.08 6.33 -5.84
CA ARG A 188 -4.65 6.58 -6.05
C ARG A 188 -4.36 8.08 -6.13
N ASP A 189 -5.21 8.83 -6.83
CA ASP A 189 -5.07 10.28 -6.93
C ASP A 189 -5.24 10.95 -5.57
N GLU A 190 -6.17 10.50 -4.71
CA GLU A 190 -6.27 11.01 -3.34
C GLU A 190 -5.02 10.72 -2.51
N LEU A 191 -4.50 9.50 -2.60
CA LEU A 191 -3.26 9.12 -1.95
C LEU A 191 -2.11 10.03 -2.41
N LEU A 192 -1.95 10.23 -3.72
CA LEU A 192 -0.91 11.09 -4.28
C LEU A 192 -1.09 12.56 -3.91
N ASP A 193 -2.33 13.07 -3.83
CA ASP A 193 -2.58 14.43 -3.38
C ASP A 193 -2.12 14.63 -1.93
N LEU A 194 -2.44 13.69 -1.03
CA LEU A 194 -1.97 13.74 0.36
C LEU A 194 -0.44 13.67 0.46
N LEU A 195 0.16 12.69 -0.23
CA LEU A 195 1.58 12.40 -0.07
C LEU A 195 2.49 13.36 -0.84
N VAL A 196 2.08 13.80 -2.02
CA VAL A 196 2.90 14.66 -2.88
C VAL A 196 2.53 16.12 -2.68
N ASN A 197 1.24 16.45 -2.81
CA ASN A 197 0.81 17.85 -2.90
C ASN A 197 0.68 18.54 -1.54
N ARG A 198 0.26 17.80 -0.50
CA ARG A 198 -0.03 18.36 0.84
C ARG A 198 1.06 18.13 1.87
N SER A 199 2.04 17.30 1.57
CA SER A 199 3.18 17.02 2.44
C SER A 199 4.45 17.44 1.74
N SER A 200 5.29 18.25 2.38
CA SER A 200 6.65 18.53 1.91
C SER A 200 7.66 17.51 2.44
N LYS A 201 7.29 16.79 3.51
CA LYS A 201 8.15 15.85 4.23
C LYS A 201 8.08 14.41 3.72
N THR A 202 7.05 14.04 2.95
CA THR A 202 6.95 12.67 2.42
C THR A 202 7.96 12.42 1.31
N LYS A 203 8.88 11.49 1.53
CA LYS A 203 10.00 11.22 0.61
C LYS A 203 9.86 9.91 -0.14
N ILE A 204 9.32 8.87 0.53
CA ILE A 204 9.32 7.51 0.00
C ILE A 204 7.93 6.87 0.18
N ILE A 205 7.48 6.17 -0.86
CA ILE A 205 6.48 5.13 -0.76
C ILE A 205 7.20 3.78 -0.89
N LEU A 206 7.11 2.93 0.13
CA LEU A 206 7.66 1.57 0.12
C LEU A 206 6.56 0.56 -0.18
N SER A 207 6.81 -0.34 -1.14
CA SER A 207 5.91 -1.44 -1.48
C SER A 207 6.62 -2.78 -1.61
N THR A 208 5.89 -3.89 -1.51
CA THR A 208 6.49 -5.24 -1.31
C THR A 208 5.89 -6.35 -2.18
N ASP A 209 4.71 -6.15 -2.74
CA ASP A 209 3.95 -7.18 -3.49
C ASP A 209 4.62 -7.60 -4.83
N GLU A 210 5.51 -6.78 -5.41
CA GLU A 210 6.32 -7.21 -6.56
C GLU A 210 7.65 -7.79 -6.09
N HIS A 211 7.97 -8.98 -6.59
CA HIS A 211 8.99 -9.87 -6.06
C HIS A 211 10.44 -9.52 -6.45
N GLY A 212 10.83 -8.24 -6.41
CA GLY A 212 12.24 -7.84 -6.39
C GLY A 212 12.37 -6.35 -6.19
N TYR A 213 13.40 -5.75 -6.79
CA TYR A 213 13.72 -4.34 -6.55
C TYR A 213 13.34 -3.46 -7.74
N SER A 214 12.62 -2.38 -7.46
CA SER A 214 12.47 -1.27 -8.40
C SER A 214 12.45 0.07 -7.68
N ARG A 215 12.99 1.09 -8.35
CA ARG A 215 12.92 2.48 -7.92
C ARG A 215 12.30 3.30 -9.03
N LEU A 216 11.14 3.88 -8.74
CA LEU A 216 10.37 4.71 -9.65
C LEU A 216 10.32 6.15 -9.12
N ALA A 217 10.61 7.10 -9.98
CA ALA A 217 10.42 8.51 -9.67
C ALA A 217 8.96 8.92 -9.93
N ILE A 218 8.23 9.25 -8.87
CA ILE A 218 6.92 9.87 -8.99
C ILE A 218 7.18 11.36 -9.23
N HIS A 219 7.06 11.81 -10.48
CA HIS A 219 7.42 13.16 -10.94
C HIS A 219 6.19 13.95 -11.42
N PRO A 220 6.20 15.29 -11.40
CA PRO A 220 5.17 16.12 -12.07
C PRO A 220 4.85 15.77 -13.53
N ASP A 221 5.82 15.19 -14.24
CA ASP A 221 5.70 14.79 -15.65
C ASP A 221 5.30 13.31 -15.82
N LEU A 222 5.08 12.59 -14.72
CA LEU A 222 4.67 11.18 -14.75
C LEU A 222 3.30 11.06 -15.43
N ALA A 223 3.18 10.16 -16.41
CA ALA A 223 1.89 9.85 -17.02
C ALA A 223 1.04 9.03 -16.03
N LEU A 224 0.18 9.72 -15.26
CA LEU A 224 -0.67 9.09 -14.25
C LEU A 224 -1.78 8.23 -14.87
N TYR A 225 -2.30 8.62 -16.03
CA TYR A 225 -3.58 8.11 -16.54
C TYR A 225 -3.42 7.29 -17.81
N PRO A 226 -4.33 6.32 -18.06
CA PRO A 226 -4.37 5.64 -19.36
C PRO A 226 -4.80 6.62 -20.44
N GLU A 227 -4.49 6.27 -21.69
CA GLU A 227 -4.99 7.01 -22.85
C GLU A 227 -6.52 7.12 -22.81
N GLY A 228 -7.04 8.32 -23.09
CA GLY A 228 -8.50 8.57 -23.10
C GLY A 228 -9.17 8.67 -21.72
N TYR A 229 -8.42 8.69 -20.61
CA TYR A 229 -9.01 8.84 -19.26
C TYR A 229 -9.87 10.12 -19.13
N ARG A 230 -11.11 9.94 -18.69
CA ARG A 230 -12.16 10.98 -18.60
C ARG A 230 -12.43 11.50 -17.18
N GLY A 231 -11.88 10.84 -16.16
CA GLY A 231 -12.04 11.25 -14.77
C GLY A 231 -11.31 12.56 -14.46
N LYS A 232 -11.55 13.11 -13.26
CA LYS A 232 -10.80 14.26 -12.77
C LYS A 232 -9.31 13.90 -12.70
N LYS A 233 -8.46 14.81 -13.18
CA LYS A 233 -7.01 14.64 -13.16
C LYS A 233 -6.38 15.56 -12.12
N ILE A 234 -5.41 15.04 -11.37
CA ILE A 234 -4.56 15.82 -10.48
C ILE A 234 -3.26 16.21 -11.20
N LYS A 235 -2.57 17.19 -10.64
CA LYS A 235 -1.18 17.51 -10.98
C LYS A 235 -0.33 17.33 -9.72
N LEU A 236 0.86 16.79 -9.89
CA LEU A 236 1.82 16.65 -8.80
C LEU A 236 2.69 17.92 -8.74
N ASN A 237 2.85 18.50 -7.55
CA ASN A 237 3.61 19.74 -7.37
C ASN A 237 5.11 19.53 -7.10
N ARG A 238 5.51 18.29 -6.81
CA ARG A 238 6.89 17.88 -6.54
C ARG A 238 7.06 16.40 -6.84
N SER A 239 8.29 15.93 -6.64
CA SER A 239 8.62 14.52 -6.81
C SER A 239 8.72 13.79 -5.47
N LEU A 240 8.47 12.48 -5.50
CA LEU A 240 8.87 11.54 -4.46
C LEU A 240 9.32 10.22 -5.12
N VAL A 241 9.84 9.29 -4.32
CA VAL A 241 10.29 7.99 -4.83
C VAL A 241 9.35 6.89 -4.37
N GLN A 242 8.93 6.02 -5.28
CA GLN A 242 8.41 4.71 -4.91
C GLN A 242 9.53 3.69 -5.00
N VAL A 243 9.74 2.92 -3.93
CA VAL A 243 10.62 1.76 -3.94
C VAL A 243 9.81 0.51 -3.70
N THR A 244 9.84 -0.40 -4.66
CA THR A 244 9.28 -1.74 -4.48
C THR A 244 10.41 -2.70 -4.14
N CYS A 245 10.22 -3.49 -3.07
CA CYS A 245 11.22 -4.41 -2.54
C CYS A 245 10.55 -5.69 -2.03
N GLY A 246 10.45 -6.70 -2.90
CA GLY A 246 10.01 -8.05 -2.54
C GLY A 246 11.19 -9.00 -2.34
N LEU A 247 11.26 -9.67 -1.18
CA LEU A 247 12.40 -10.51 -0.77
C LEU A 247 12.53 -11.85 -1.53
N SER A 248 11.55 -12.24 -2.34
CA SER A 248 11.52 -13.54 -3.02
C SER A 248 12.39 -13.60 -4.30
N GLY A 249 12.82 -12.47 -4.86
CA GLY A 249 13.72 -12.42 -6.02
C GLY A 249 13.15 -13.00 -7.31
N GLN A 250 11.83 -12.89 -7.51
CA GLN A 250 11.12 -13.23 -8.73
C GLN A 250 10.54 -11.99 -9.42
N VAL A 251 11.37 -11.06 -9.89
CA VAL A 251 10.88 -10.13 -10.93
C VAL A 251 10.91 -10.88 -12.25
N SER A 252 9.80 -10.87 -12.95
CA SER A 252 9.79 -11.09 -14.40
C SER A 252 10.81 -10.11 -15.01
N GLU A 253 11.89 -10.59 -15.63
CA GLU A 253 12.85 -9.74 -16.35
C GLU A 253 12.18 -8.81 -17.38
N ARG A 254 10.96 -9.14 -17.78
CA ARG A 254 10.10 -8.30 -18.59
C ARG A 254 9.36 -7.29 -17.73
N LEU A 255 9.89 -6.07 -17.69
CA LEU A 255 9.09 -4.89 -17.31
C LEU A 255 7.92 -4.77 -18.28
N MET A 256 6.73 -4.58 -17.73
CA MET A 256 5.55 -4.30 -18.54
C MET A 256 5.63 -2.86 -19.06
N ASP A 257 5.03 -2.62 -20.23
CA ASP A 257 4.94 -1.29 -20.80
C ASP A 257 3.78 -0.53 -20.12
N PHE A 258 4.14 0.27 -19.11
CA PHE A 258 3.24 1.15 -18.38
C PHE A 258 3.43 2.59 -18.83
N PRO A 259 2.42 3.47 -18.67
CA PRO A 259 2.57 4.89 -18.99
C PRO A 259 3.77 5.56 -18.30
N TRP A 260 4.17 5.07 -17.13
CA TRP A 260 5.28 5.58 -16.35
C TRP A 260 6.59 4.81 -16.51
N SER A 261 6.69 3.84 -17.43
CA SER A 261 7.90 3.01 -17.56
C SER A 261 9.17 3.83 -17.80
N GLY A 262 9.07 5.00 -18.44
CA GLY A 262 10.20 5.94 -18.61
C GLY A 262 10.71 6.61 -17.32
N PHE A 263 10.00 6.47 -16.20
CA PHE A 263 10.38 7.00 -14.88
C PHE A 263 10.84 5.91 -13.91
N ILE A 264 10.94 4.66 -14.37
CA ILE A 264 11.59 3.59 -13.63
C ILE A 264 13.10 3.78 -13.78
N GLU A 265 13.76 4.22 -12.71
CA GLU A 265 15.18 4.60 -12.75
C GLU A 265 16.10 3.42 -12.47
N LYS A 266 15.64 2.42 -11.71
CA LYS A 266 16.41 1.23 -11.38
C LYS A 266 15.49 0.03 -11.21
N THR A 267 15.95 -1.13 -11.68
CA THR A 267 15.31 -2.42 -11.43
C THR A 267 16.37 -3.49 -11.16
N SER A 268 15.99 -4.51 -10.42
CA SER A 268 16.78 -5.73 -10.23
C SER A 268 15.86 -6.90 -9.89
N SER A 269 16.09 -8.04 -10.54
CA SER A 269 15.43 -9.30 -10.20
C SER A 269 15.99 -9.97 -8.96
N GLN A 270 17.12 -9.46 -8.42
CA GLN A 270 17.72 -10.01 -7.22
C GLN A 270 16.79 -9.85 -6.00
N PRO A 271 16.79 -10.80 -5.05
CA PRO A 271 16.31 -10.54 -3.71
C PRO A 271 16.99 -9.28 -3.17
N ALA A 272 16.23 -8.36 -2.58
CA ALA A 272 16.75 -7.10 -2.08
C ALA A 272 16.28 -6.85 -0.64
N VAL A 273 17.16 -6.26 0.18
CA VAL A 273 16.80 -5.58 1.42
C VAL A 273 17.16 -4.11 1.23
N VAL A 274 16.25 -3.22 1.61
CA VAL A 274 16.43 -1.78 1.55
C VAL A 274 16.73 -1.23 2.94
N PHE A 275 17.81 -0.48 3.04
CA PHE A 275 18.19 0.31 4.21
C PHE A 275 17.93 1.78 3.92
N ILE A 276 17.24 2.45 4.85
CA ILE A 276 17.03 3.90 4.83
C ILE A 276 17.88 4.49 5.94
N GLN A 277 18.90 5.26 5.56
CA GLN A 277 19.80 5.94 6.49
C GLN A 277 19.46 7.42 6.51
N VAL A 278 19.17 7.95 7.70
CA VAL A 278 18.81 9.36 7.87
C VAL A 278 19.94 10.07 8.62
N THR A 279 20.44 11.17 8.06
CA THR A 279 21.44 12.04 8.68
C THR A 279 20.95 13.49 8.61
N GLY A 280 20.27 13.94 9.67
CA GLY A 280 19.58 15.22 9.69
C GLY A 280 18.59 15.33 8.52
N LYS A 281 18.81 16.26 7.60
CA LYS A 281 17.96 16.50 6.42
C LYS A 281 18.25 15.58 5.23
N GLN A 282 19.25 14.72 5.32
CA GLN A 282 19.64 13.82 4.23
C GLN A 282 19.06 12.43 4.44
N VAL A 283 18.55 11.82 3.37
CA VAL A 283 18.06 10.44 3.36
C VAL A 283 18.82 9.68 2.27
N LEU A 284 19.56 8.66 2.68
CA LEU A 284 20.26 7.74 1.79
C LEU A 284 19.51 6.41 1.77
N LEU A 285 19.18 5.96 0.57
CA LEU A 285 18.64 4.64 0.32
C LEU A 285 19.77 3.73 -0.15
N ARG A 286 19.91 2.57 0.48
CA ARG A 286 20.84 1.53 0.05
C ARG A 286 20.13 0.19 -0.08
N ALA A 287 20.13 -0.37 -1.28
CA ALA A 287 19.56 -1.68 -1.58
C ALA A 287 20.70 -2.69 -1.76
N ILE A 288 20.64 -3.81 -1.04
CA ILE A 288 21.62 -4.89 -1.16
C ILE A 288 20.93 -6.23 -1.34
N ASN A 289 21.61 -7.17 -1.98
CA ASN A 289 21.21 -8.56 -1.95
C ASN A 289 21.57 -9.16 -0.59
N PRO A 290 20.59 -9.61 0.22
CA PRO A 290 20.88 -10.09 1.58
C PRO A 290 21.68 -11.39 1.62
N ARG A 291 21.75 -12.14 0.50
CA ARG A 291 22.49 -13.40 0.42
C ARG A 291 23.94 -13.19 -0.01
N THR A 292 24.16 -12.36 -1.03
CA THR A 292 25.50 -12.14 -1.60
C THR A 292 26.20 -10.91 -1.01
N GLN A 293 25.46 -10.03 -0.34
CA GLN A 293 25.88 -8.70 0.11
C GLN A 293 26.26 -7.76 -1.05
N GLU A 294 25.95 -8.13 -2.28
CA GLU A 294 26.13 -7.29 -3.45
C GLU A 294 25.25 -6.04 -3.34
N GLU A 295 25.82 -4.89 -3.65
CA GLU A 295 25.06 -3.65 -3.73
C GLU A 295 24.25 -3.60 -5.02
N ILE A 296 22.95 -3.44 -4.87
CA ILE A 296 22.02 -3.27 -5.99
C ILE A 296 21.97 -1.79 -6.39
N GLU A 297 21.86 -0.91 -5.39
CA GLU A 297 21.80 0.54 -5.57
C GLU A 297 22.16 1.28 -4.28
N GLU A 298 22.78 2.45 -4.45
CA GLU A 298 22.85 3.51 -3.44
C GLU A 298 22.32 4.81 -4.06
N PHE A 299 21.38 5.48 -3.39
CA PHE A 299 20.67 6.64 -3.94
C PHE A 299 20.32 7.67 -2.85
N ASN A 300 20.71 8.93 -3.08
CA ASN A 300 20.34 10.04 -2.21
C ASN A 300 18.94 10.56 -2.56
N ILE A 301 18.01 10.47 -1.62
CA ILE A 301 16.65 10.95 -1.79
C ILE A 301 16.63 12.47 -1.52
N ARG A 302 16.05 13.21 -2.46
CA ARG A 302 15.94 14.67 -2.43
C ARG A 302 14.63 15.14 -1.80
#